data_AF-A0A1W9PFG3-F1
#
_entry.id   AF-A0A1W9PFG3-F1
#
_cell.length_a   1.000
_cell.length_b   1.000
_cell.length_c   1.000
_cell.angle_alpha   90.00
_cell.angle_beta   90.00
_cell.angle_gamma   90.00
#
_symmetry.space_group_name_H-M   'P 1'
#
loop_
_entity.id
_entity.type
_entity.pdbx_description
1 polymer ?
#
loop_
_entity_poly.entity_id
_entity_poly.type
_entity_poly.pdbx_seq_one_letter_code
_entity_poly.pdbx_strand_id
1 'polypeptide(L)'
;IPFLVWFERYAPLVGKKKVPMLNEMVPEREANIQMYVSAAGVVLVGVSLLVGSNVMFGAGVSILVVGAAFLLYSVYTMMQYGKEVL
;
A
#
# COMPACT_ATOMS: atom_id res chain seq x y z
N ILE A 1 -6.07 -5.79 -6.14
CA ILE A 1 -5.48 -4.97 -7.24
C ILE A 1 -4.50 -5.76 -8.11
N PRO A 2 -3.43 -6.37 -7.57
CA PRO A 2 -2.44 -7.05 -8.42
C PRO A 2 -3.09 -8.19 -9.22
N PHE A 3 -3.99 -8.97 -8.62
CA PHE A 3 -4.75 -10.01 -9.34
C PHE A 3 -5.58 -9.46 -10.52
N LEU A 4 -6.26 -8.32 -10.36
CA LEU A 4 -7.09 -7.74 -11.42
C LEU A 4 -6.23 -7.26 -12.60
N VAL A 5 -5.14 -6.54 -12.30
CA VAL A 5 -4.18 -6.09 -13.31
C VAL A 5 -3.52 -7.28 -14.00
N TRP A 6 -3.19 -8.31 -13.22
CA TRP A 6 -2.61 -9.55 -13.73
C TRP A 6 -3.55 -10.28 -14.67
N PHE A 7 -4.81 -10.47 -14.26
CA PHE A 7 -5.82 -11.17 -15.03
C PHE A 7 -6.09 -10.47 -16.37
N GLU A 8 -6.24 -9.14 -16.34
CA GLU A 8 -6.51 -8.36 -17.54
C GLU A 8 -5.34 -8.35 -18.54
N ARG A 9 -4.09 -8.16 -18.06
CA ARG A 9 -2.93 -7.94 -18.94
C ARG A 9 -2.12 -9.20 -19.24
N TYR A 10 -2.03 -10.13 -18.29
CA TYR A 10 -1.08 -11.25 -18.34
C TYR A 10 -1.73 -12.62 -18.49
N ALA A 11 -3.00 -12.81 -18.14
CA ALA A 11 -3.68 -14.10 -18.34
C ALA A 11 -3.63 -14.60 -19.81
N PRO A 12 -3.78 -13.74 -20.85
CA PRO A 12 -3.67 -14.19 -22.26
C PRO A 12 -2.26 -14.63 -22.70
N LEU A 13 -1.25 -14.35 -21.88
CA LEU A 13 0.17 -14.61 -22.13
C LEU A 13 0.67 -15.89 -21.44
N VAL A 14 -0.17 -16.49 -20.59
CA VAL A 14 0.14 -17.76 -19.92
C VAL A 14 0.43 -18.85 -20.95
N GLY A 15 1.57 -19.52 -20.80
CA GLY A 15 2.05 -20.54 -21.73
C GLY A 15 2.73 -20.00 -23.00
N LYS A 16 2.67 -18.68 -23.27
CA LYS A 16 3.37 -18.04 -24.41
C LYS A 16 4.70 -17.39 -24.00
N LYS A 17 4.75 -16.79 -22.81
CA LYS A 17 5.96 -16.20 -22.22
C LYS A 17 5.91 -16.24 -20.70
N LYS A 18 7.04 -16.00 -20.05
CA LYS A 18 7.09 -15.84 -18.59
C LYS A 18 6.26 -14.61 -18.19
N VAL A 19 5.32 -14.82 -17.28
CA VAL A 19 4.46 -13.79 -16.69
C VAL A 19 4.92 -13.51 -15.26
N PRO A 20 4.77 -12.28 -14.76
CA PRO A 20 5.13 -11.95 -13.38
C PRO A 20 4.22 -12.69 -12.40
N MET A 21 4.73 -12.96 -11.21
CA MET A 21 3.94 -13.44 -10.08
C MET A 21 3.28 -12.27 -9.35
N LEU A 22 2.19 -12.54 -8.62
CA LEU A 22 1.41 -11.48 -7.96
C LEU A 22 2.19 -10.70 -6.89
N ASN A 23 3.12 -11.35 -6.20
CA ASN A 23 3.99 -10.71 -5.20
C ASN A 23 4.99 -9.75 -5.84
N GLU A 24 5.50 -10.07 -7.03
CA GLU A 24 6.41 -9.20 -7.80
C GLU A 24 5.74 -7.88 -8.23
N MET A 25 4.39 -7.85 -8.26
CA MET A 25 3.62 -6.65 -8.61
C MET A 25 3.46 -5.68 -7.44
N VAL A 26 3.78 -6.08 -6.21
CA VAL A 26 3.60 -5.26 -5.01
C VAL A 26 4.87 -4.43 -4.77
N PRO A 27 4.78 -3.10 -4.60
CA PRO A 27 5.92 -2.29 -4.20
C PRO A 27 6.24 -2.51 -2.72
N GLU A 28 7.05 -3.54 -2.43
CA GLU A 28 7.31 -4.02 -1.06
C GLU A 28 7.87 -2.93 -0.14
N ARG A 29 8.76 -2.06 -0.65
CA ARG A 29 9.37 -0.99 0.15
C ARG A 29 8.30 -0.02 0.66
N GLU A 30 7.43 0.43 -0.22
CA GLU A 30 6.37 1.39 0.09
C GLU A 30 5.27 0.75 0.95
N ALA A 31 4.94 -0.52 0.71
CA ALA A 31 4.02 -1.29 1.55
C ALA A 31 4.56 -1.46 2.98
N ASN A 32 5.87 -1.73 3.14
CA ASN A 32 6.51 -1.82 4.44
C ASN A 32 6.52 -0.47 5.16
N ILE A 33 6.85 0.63 4.46
CA ILE A 33 6.77 1.98 5.04
C ILE A 33 5.35 2.28 5.49
N GLN A 34 4.34 2.00 4.66
CA GLN A 34 2.93 2.16 5.00
C GLN A 34 2.58 1.37 6.27
N MET A 35 3.00 0.12 6.38
CA MET A 35 2.75 -0.73 7.54
C MET A 35 3.34 -0.12 8.82
N TYR A 36 4.62 0.24 8.82
CA TYR A 36 5.28 0.78 10.01
C TYR A 36 4.73 2.15 10.42
N VAL A 37 4.50 3.04 9.46
CA VAL A 37 3.95 4.38 9.70
C VAL A 37 2.53 4.26 10.25
N SER A 38 1.67 3.45 9.63
CA SER A 38 0.30 3.26 10.11
C SER A 38 0.27 2.60 11.49
N ALA A 39 1.12 1.60 11.76
CA ALA A 39 1.22 0.97 13.07
C ALA A 39 1.63 1.98 14.15
N ALA A 40 2.64 2.81 13.89
CA ALA A 40 3.05 3.88 14.80
C ALA A 40 1.93 4.89 15.05
N GLY A 41 1.18 5.26 13.99
CA GLY A 41 0.00 6.13 14.10
C GLY A 41 -1.09 5.53 14.98
N VAL A 42 -1.45 4.26 14.79
CA VAL A 42 -2.45 3.56 15.62
C VAL A 42 -2.02 3.51 17.08
N VAL A 43 -0.75 3.16 17.35
CA VAL A 43 -0.22 3.13 18.72
C VAL A 43 -0.28 4.51 19.36
N LEU A 44 0.12 5.57 18.65
CA LEU A 44 0.09 6.93 19.19
C LEU A 44 -1.35 7.42 19.45
N VAL A 45 -2.29 7.12 18.55
CA VAL A 45 -3.71 7.40 18.77
C VAL A 45 -4.21 6.65 20.01
N GLY A 46 -3.92 5.36 20.14
CA GLY A 46 -4.29 4.56 21.32
C GLY A 46 -3.76 5.17 22.63
N VAL A 47 -2.47 5.53 22.66
CA VAL A 47 -1.85 6.19 23.82
C VAL A 47 -2.48 7.55 24.09
N SER A 48 -2.80 8.33 23.05
CA SER A 48 -3.42 9.65 23.22
C SER A 48 -4.79 9.58 23.88
N LEU A 49 -5.56 8.52 23.62
CA LEU A 49 -6.87 8.28 24.24
C LEU A 49 -6.73 7.93 25.72
N LEU A 50 -5.70 7.15 26.09
CA LEU A 50 -5.41 6.83 27.50
C LEU A 50 -4.98 8.05 28.30
N VAL A 51 -4.23 8.97 27.68
CA VAL A 51 -3.74 10.20 28.32
C VAL A 51 -4.76 11.35 28.24
N GLY A 52 -5.74 11.27 27.34
CA GLY A 52 -6.72 12.33 27.10
C GLY A 52 -6.15 13.56 26.38
N SER A 53 -5.09 13.40 25.59
CA SER A 53 -4.40 14.53 24.93
C SER A 53 -4.83 14.71 23.48
N ASN A 54 -5.52 15.84 23.20
CA ASN A 54 -5.93 16.21 21.85
C ASN A 54 -4.75 16.46 20.89
N VAL A 55 -3.63 16.96 21.42
CA VAL A 55 -2.42 17.22 20.62
C VAL A 55 -1.81 15.90 20.14
N MET A 56 -1.67 14.93 21.05
CA MET A 56 -1.16 13.60 20.69
C MET A 56 -2.10 12.87 19.73
N PHE A 57 -3.41 13.04 19.91
CA PHE A 57 -4.42 12.49 19.01
C PHE A 57 -4.25 13.05 17.59
N GLY A 58 -4.15 14.38 17.46
CA GLY A 58 -3.92 15.04 16.17
C GLY A 58 -2.61 14.62 15.50
N ALA A 59 -1.54 14.43 16.29
CA ALA A 59 -0.27 13.91 15.79
C ALA A 59 -0.40 12.47 15.28
N GLY A 60 -1.04 11.58 16.04
CA GLY A 60 -1.29 10.19 15.64
C GLY A 60 -2.12 10.09 14.36
N VAL A 61 -3.19 10.89 14.25
CA VAL A 61 -4.00 10.97 13.03
C VAL A 61 -3.19 11.47 11.83
N SER A 62 -2.33 12.46 12.04
CA SER A 62 -1.47 12.99 10.97
C SER A 62 -0.50 11.92 10.45
N ILE A 63 0.06 11.09 11.33
CA ILE A 63 0.89 9.94 10.96
C ILE A 63 0.07 8.92 10.14
N LEU A 64 -1.19 8.64 10.54
CA LEU A 64 -2.07 7.75 9.78
C LEU A 64 -2.37 8.29 8.38
N VAL A 65 -2.53 9.61 8.22
CA VAL A 65 -2.71 10.24 6.90
C VAL A 65 -1.49 10.01 6.01
N VAL A 66 -0.26 10.10 6.56
CA VAL A 66 0.96 9.76 5.81
C VAL A 66 0.96 8.29 5.41
N GLY A 67 0.58 7.37 6.30
CA GLY A 67 0.43 5.95 5.97
C GLY A 67 -0.58 5.70 4.85
N ALA A 68 -1.70 6.41 4.86
CA ALA A 68 -2.71 6.35 3.81
C ALA A 68 -2.18 6.86 2.45
N ALA A 69 -1.33 7.89 2.44
CA ALA A 69 -0.69 8.36 1.21
C ALA A 69 0.22 7.29 0.58
N PHE A 70 1.00 6.57 1.39
CA PHE A 70 1.81 5.43 0.91
C PHE A 70 0.95 4.27 0.38
N LEU A 71 -0.21 4.02 0.99
CA LEU A 71 -1.17 3.04 0.47
C LEU A 71 -1.65 3.45 -0.92
N LEU A 72 -2.09 4.70 -1.10
CA LEU A 72 -2.56 5.20 -2.39
C LEU A 72 -1.46 5.16 -3.44
N TYR A 73 -0.23 5.52 -3.09
CA TYR A 73 0.92 5.39 -3.97
C TYR A 73 1.16 3.93 -4.39
N SER A 74 1.09 2.98 -3.45
CA SER A 74 1.25 1.56 -3.72
C SER A 74 0.18 1.01 -4.66
N VAL A 75 -1.07 1.43 -4.44
CA VAL A 75 -2.22 1.13 -5.32
C VAL A 75 -1.98 1.67 -6.73
N TYR A 76 -1.58 2.93 -6.85
CA TYR A 76 -1.29 3.56 -8.14
C TYR A 76 -0.19 2.80 -8.90
N THR A 77 0.91 2.46 -8.23
CA THR A 77 2.01 1.70 -8.81
C THR A 77 1.56 0.32 -9.30
N MET A 78 0.75 -0.40 -8.52
CA MET A 78 0.18 -1.69 -8.93
C MET A 78 -0.72 -1.55 -10.18
N MET A 79 -1.49 -0.47 -10.30
CA MET A 79 -2.35 -0.23 -11.47
C MET A 79 -1.56 0.06 -12.76
N GLN A 80 -0.42 0.76 -12.65
CA GLN A 80 0.44 1.05 -13.80
C GLN A 80 1.32 -0.15 -14.19
N TYR A 81 1.35 -1.22 -13.40
CA TYR A 81 2.24 -2.37 -13.62
C TYR A 81 2.01 -3.05 -14.97
N GLY A 82 3.00 -3.02 -15.87
CA GLY A 82 2.90 -3.66 -17.18
C GLY A 82 1.99 -2.96 -18.18
N LYS A 83 1.78 -1.65 -18.05
CA LYS A 83 0.94 -0.87 -18.97
C LYS A 83 1.40 -0.93 -20.42
N GLU A 84 2.68 -1.22 -20.67
CA GLU A 84 3.28 -1.36 -22.01
C GLU A 84 2.99 -2.72 -22.69
N VAL A 85 2.25 -3.61 -22.02
CA VAL A 85 1.88 -4.93 -22.54
C VAL A 85 0.58 -4.89 -23.37
N LEU A 86 -0.12 -3.76 -23.36
CA LEU A 86 -1.31 -3.45 -24.17
C LEU A 86 -0.92 -2.71 -25.45
#